data_AF-A0A9E3F248-F1
#
_entry.id   AF-A0A9E3F248-F1
#
_cell.length_a   1.000
_cell.length_b   1.000
_cell.length_c   1.000
_cell.angle_alpha   90.00
_cell.angle_beta   90.00
_cell.angle_gamma   90.00
#
_symmetry.space_group_name_H-M   'P 1'
#
loop_
_entity.id
_entity.type
_entity.pdbx_description
1 polymer ?
#
loop_
_entity_poly.entity_id
_entity_poly.type
_entity_poly.pdbx_seq_one_letter_code
_entity_poly.pdbx_strand_id
1 'polypeptide(L)'
;MNPPLRVRRGADELRRLLDAHTHDVRALDVSGFRDWLARRLERWEHDPAFAQRARIRDLRRAHPRLRALEARERDARAADEASPGFARLRAVDRELTDIGKAVAGLVAALEGAAEERRPLLTAKLAAFRARREALRGEREALVAASDTRRELERATAELDAFRAEIGVDREEARLRELLAERGRSSGRGGAAFEDAAVAAVLEHLVPELASGGAGEGADPGVRVLRGVTLGAARTEIDQLVVRASPDPGEPVEVLALVEAKRNPDDLGHGFRRRQENLAWLTGSRDGYDPAAYRTRSFPRGHFDRPAVHVQDGERHTLARESFCRFARDPATGFFLDRLYLVTRPGTLWGVGAAAMSRIAHRVATDERWEPESDAYLRDLLRWCLALADPLEAPDVLRLYGSSPERARQLLLLE
;
A
#
# COMPACT_ATOMS: atom_id res chain seq x y z
N MET A 1 -22.78 24.23 -9.23
CA MET A 1 -22.56 24.30 -7.77
C MET A 1 -22.52 22.88 -7.27
N ASN A 2 -21.43 22.45 -6.66
CA ASN A 2 -21.40 21.15 -5.97
C ASN A 2 -22.34 21.23 -4.75
N PRO A 3 -23.10 20.17 -4.44
CA PRO A 3 -23.91 20.16 -3.22
C PRO A 3 -23.03 20.39 -1.99
N PRO A 4 -23.53 21.08 -0.94
CA PRO A 4 -22.77 21.29 0.29
C PRO A 4 -22.37 19.94 0.90
N LEU A 5 -21.12 19.85 1.34
CA LEU A 5 -20.58 18.64 1.96
C LEU A 5 -21.33 18.40 3.28
N ARG A 6 -22.00 17.26 3.39
CA ARG A 6 -22.77 16.95 4.60
C ARG A 6 -21.86 16.27 5.63
N VAL A 7 -21.71 16.90 6.78
CA VAL A 7 -20.91 16.38 7.89
C VAL A 7 -21.81 15.95 9.05
N ARG A 8 -21.61 14.72 9.52
CA ARG A 8 -22.29 14.15 10.70
C ARG A 8 -21.26 13.87 11.80
N ARG A 9 -21.61 14.17 13.05
CA ARG A 9 -20.72 14.02 14.22
C ARG A 9 -21.53 13.85 15.51
N GLY A 10 -20.86 13.43 16.58
CA GLY A 10 -21.46 13.28 17.91
C GLY A 10 -21.88 11.85 18.26
N ALA A 11 -22.21 11.64 19.53
CA ALA A 11 -22.35 10.31 20.13
C ALA A 11 -23.45 9.46 19.45
N ASP A 12 -24.54 10.09 19.00
CA ASP A 12 -25.65 9.39 18.36
C ASP A 12 -25.28 8.85 16.96
N GLU A 13 -24.42 9.56 16.25
CA GLU A 13 -23.92 9.11 14.94
C GLU A 13 -22.90 7.98 15.12
N LEU A 14 -22.02 8.09 16.12
CA LEU A 14 -21.06 7.02 16.44
C LEU A 14 -21.77 5.73 16.90
N ARG A 15 -22.80 5.85 17.74
CA ARG A 15 -23.62 4.70 18.15
C ARG A 15 -24.31 4.04 16.97
N ARG A 16 -24.91 4.83 16.08
CA ARG A 16 -25.52 4.30 14.83
C ARG A 16 -24.52 3.56 13.96
N LEU A 17 -23.30 4.09 13.81
CA LEU A 17 -22.24 3.43 13.05
C LEU A 17 -21.79 2.12 13.72
N LEU A 18 -21.64 2.11 15.05
CA LEU A 18 -21.28 0.93 15.82
C LEU A 18 -22.36 -0.16 15.78
N ASP A 19 -23.63 0.20 15.91
CA ASP A 19 -24.73 -0.77 16.01
C ASP A 19 -25.13 -1.37 14.64
N ALA A 20 -25.21 -0.55 13.59
CA ALA A 20 -25.76 -0.98 12.31
C ALA A 20 -24.70 -1.56 11.34
N HIS A 21 -23.42 -1.23 11.56
CA HIS A 21 -22.42 -1.31 10.51
C HIS A 21 -21.07 -1.85 10.99
N THR A 22 -21.01 -2.57 12.11
CA THR A 22 -19.73 -3.03 12.67
C THR A 22 -19.61 -4.54 12.79
N HIS A 23 -18.51 -5.06 12.26
CA HIS A 23 -18.01 -6.40 12.53
C HIS A 23 -16.72 -6.30 13.35
N ASP A 24 -16.51 -7.26 14.26
CA ASP A 24 -15.25 -7.43 14.97
C ASP A 24 -14.76 -8.86 14.73
N VAL A 25 -13.77 -9.02 13.84
CA VAL A 25 -13.23 -10.34 13.46
C VAL A 25 -12.70 -11.09 14.68
N ARG A 26 -12.25 -10.37 15.73
CA ARG A 26 -11.70 -10.94 16.96
C ARG A 26 -12.75 -11.63 17.83
N ALA A 27 -14.02 -11.27 17.64
CA ALA A 27 -15.14 -11.82 18.39
C ALA A 27 -15.93 -12.89 17.60
N LEU A 28 -15.55 -13.17 16.35
CA LEU A 28 -16.26 -14.15 15.52
C LEU A 28 -15.89 -15.58 15.94
N ASP A 29 -16.90 -16.42 16.08
CA ASP A 29 -16.72 -17.87 16.01
C ASP A 29 -16.69 -18.33 14.54
N VAL A 30 -16.64 -19.64 14.30
CA VAL A 30 -16.58 -20.20 12.94
C VAL A 30 -17.84 -19.88 12.13
N SER A 31 -19.02 -19.86 12.76
CA SER A 31 -20.28 -19.57 12.09
C SER A 31 -20.35 -18.09 11.69
N GLY A 32 -20.05 -17.20 12.63
CA GLY A 32 -19.99 -15.76 12.37
C GLY A 32 -18.91 -15.41 11.36
N PHE A 33 -17.78 -16.12 11.36
CA PHE A 33 -16.75 -15.96 10.34
C PHE A 33 -17.20 -16.41 8.95
N ARG A 34 -17.96 -17.51 8.85
CA ARG A 34 -18.57 -17.94 7.58
C ARG A 34 -19.49 -16.86 7.02
N ASP A 35 -20.39 -16.32 7.84
CA ASP A 35 -21.32 -15.27 7.42
C ASP A 35 -20.60 -13.98 7.01
N TRP A 36 -19.59 -13.59 7.79
CA TRP A 36 -18.73 -12.46 7.46
C TRP A 36 -18.02 -12.69 6.11
N LEU A 37 -17.43 -13.86 5.91
CA LEU A 37 -16.70 -14.21 4.70
C LEU A 37 -17.62 -14.27 3.47
N ALA A 38 -18.83 -14.81 3.60
CA ALA A 38 -19.83 -14.84 2.53
C ALA A 38 -20.17 -13.42 2.04
N ARG A 39 -20.42 -12.47 2.95
CA ARG A 39 -20.66 -11.06 2.61
C ARG A 39 -19.44 -10.41 1.94
N ARG A 40 -18.23 -10.81 2.34
CA ARG A 40 -16.99 -10.32 1.72
C ARG A 40 -16.81 -10.88 0.30
N LEU A 41 -17.07 -12.18 0.12
CA LEU A 41 -16.99 -12.84 -1.18
C LEU A 41 -17.94 -12.20 -2.18
N GLU A 42 -19.19 -11.93 -1.80
CA GLU A 42 -20.15 -11.23 -2.66
C GLU A 42 -19.57 -9.91 -3.19
N ARG A 43 -18.90 -9.13 -2.34
CA ARG A 43 -18.26 -7.88 -2.78
C ARG A 43 -17.01 -8.10 -3.62
N TRP A 44 -16.19 -9.09 -3.27
CA TRP A 44 -14.93 -9.36 -3.94
C TRP A 44 -15.10 -9.99 -5.31
N GLU A 45 -16.14 -10.78 -5.54
CA GLU A 45 -16.46 -11.36 -6.84
C GLU A 45 -16.71 -10.29 -7.91
N HIS A 46 -17.15 -9.10 -7.50
CA HIS A 46 -17.31 -7.95 -8.39
C HIS A 46 -16.00 -7.17 -8.63
N ASP A 47 -14.90 -7.45 -7.90
CA ASP A 47 -13.57 -6.90 -8.17
C ASP A 47 -12.89 -7.73 -9.29
N PRO A 48 -12.64 -7.14 -10.48
CA PRO A 48 -12.07 -7.89 -11.60
C PRO A 48 -10.74 -8.56 -11.28
N ALA A 49 -9.90 -7.94 -10.46
CA ALA A 49 -8.60 -8.50 -10.11
C ALA A 49 -8.73 -9.67 -9.12
N PHE A 50 -9.73 -9.64 -8.24
CA PHE A 50 -10.04 -10.77 -7.36
C PHE A 50 -10.62 -11.93 -8.17
N ALA A 51 -11.64 -11.68 -8.98
CA ALA A 51 -12.27 -12.70 -9.82
C ALA A 51 -11.24 -13.37 -10.75
N GLN A 52 -10.33 -12.60 -11.34
CA GLN A 52 -9.27 -13.13 -12.19
C GLN A 52 -8.27 -14.00 -11.42
N ARG A 53 -7.91 -13.64 -10.18
CA ARG A 53 -7.07 -14.49 -9.31
C ARG A 53 -7.79 -15.79 -8.96
N ALA A 54 -9.07 -15.73 -8.60
CA ALA A 54 -9.88 -16.91 -8.29
C ALA A 54 -9.94 -17.86 -9.49
N ARG A 55 -10.11 -17.36 -10.72
CA ARG A 55 -10.03 -18.18 -11.94
C ARG A 55 -8.69 -18.88 -12.10
N ILE A 56 -7.58 -18.17 -11.90
CA ILE A 56 -6.24 -18.77 -11.94
C ILE A 56 -6.11 -19.87 -10.87
N ARG A 57 -6.53 -19.59 -9.63
CA ARG A 57 -6.55 -20.58 -8.53
C ARG A 57 -7.35 -21.82 -8.92
N ASP A 58 -8.54 -21.64 -9.48
CA ASP A 58 -9.45 -22.74 -9.84
C ASP A 58 -8.87 -23.57 -10.99
N LEU A 59 -8.22 -22.94 -11.99
CA LEU A 59 -7.45 -23.66 -13.02
C LEU A 59 -6.32 -24.48 -12.40
N ARG A 60 -5.53 -23.90 -11.50
CA ARG A 60 -4.42 -24.61 -10.83
C ARG A 60 -4.93 -25.80 -10.01
N ARG A 61 -6.07 -25.64 -9.33
CA ARG A 61 -6.75 -26.70 -8.58
C ARG A 61 -7.27 -27.82 -9.48
N ALA A 62 -7.86 -27.47 -10.63
CA ALA A 62 -8.37 -28.44 -11.59
C ALA A 62 -7.25 -29.24 -12.28
N HIS A 63 -6.03 -28.67 -12.34
CA HIS A 63 -4.89 -29.25 -13.06
C HIS A 63 -3.69 -29.49 -12.12
N PRO A 64 -3.74 -30.48 -11.20
CA PRO A 64 -2.63 -30.76 -10.28
C PRO A 64 -1.32 -31.15 -10.98
N ARG A 65 -1.39 -31.61 -12.25
CA ARG A 65 -0.23 -31.85 -13.11
C ARG A 65 0.62 -30.59 -13.30
N LEU A 66 0.02 -29.39 -13.30
CA LEU A 66 0.77 -28.13 -13.42
C LEU A 66 1.84 -28.01 -12.35
N ARG A 67 1.48 -28.28 -11.09
CA ARG A 67 2.43 -28.23 -9.95
C ARG A 67 3.57 -29.24 -10.11
N ALA A 68 3.26 -30.42 -10.62
CA ALA A 68 4.27 -31.45 -10.87
C ALA A 68 5.26 -31.01 -11.97
N LEU A 69 4.77 -30.39 -13.04
CA LEU A 69 5.61 -29.84 -14.10
C LEU A 69 6.44 -28.63 -13.62
N GLU A 70 5.86 -27.73 -12.83
CA GLU A 70 6.58 -26.61 -12.20
C GLU A 70 7.67 -27.09 -11.22
N ALA A 71 7.43 -28.20 -10.50
CA ALA A 71 8.44 -28.81 -9.64
C ALA A 71 9.57 -29.44 -10.47
N ARG A 72 9.22 -30.22 -11.50
CA ARG A 72 10.21 -30.84 -12.40
C ARG A 72 11.08 -29.80 -13.10
N GLU A 73 10.50 -28.70 -13.58
CA GLU A 73 11.26 -27.62 -14.21
C GLU A 73 12.24 -26.98 -13.21
N ARG A 74 11.81 -26.69 -11.98
CA ARG A 74 12.70 -26.16 -10.93
C ARG A 74 13.85 -27.11 -10.62
N ASP A 75 13.57 -28.41 -10.48
CA ASP A 75 14.58 -29.41 -10.19
C ASP A 75 15.56 -29.57 -11.35
N ALA A 76 15.07 -29.60 -12.60
CA ALA A 76 15.90 -29.63 -13.79
C ALA A 76 16.78 -28.38 -13.93
N ARG A 77 16.25 -27.21 -13.58
CA ARG A 77 17.00 -25.95 -13.56
C ARG A 77 18.13 -25.99 -12.53
N ALA A 78 17.84 -26.44 -11.32
CA ALA A 78 18.85 -26.58 -10.28
C ALA A 78 19.96 -27.58 -10.67
N ALA A 79 19.60 -28.70 -11.32
CA ALA A 79 20.56 -29.68 -11.82
C ALA A 79 21.44 -29.13 -12.95
N ASP A 80 20.85 -28.36 -13.87
CA ASP A 80 21.59 -27.68 -14.93
C ASP A 80 22.54 -26.61 -14.37
N GLU A 81 22.09 -25.79 -13.42
CA GLU A 81 22.92 -24.77 -12.74
C GLU A 81 24.12 -25.39 -12.02
N ALA A 82 23.97 -26.59 -11.46
CA ALA A 82 25.03 -27.35 -10.81
C ALA A 82 25.97 -28.06 -11.81
N SER A 83 25.66 -28.07 -13.11
CA SER A 83 26.44 -28.81 -14.09
C SER A 83 27.75 -28.10 -14.47
N PRO A 84 28.84 -28.84 -14.77
CA PRO A 84 30.12 -28.25 -15.17
C PRO A 84 30.04 -27.36 -16.42
N GLY A 85 29.11 -27.64 -17.33
CA GLY A 85 28.92 -26.90 -18.59
C GLY A 85 28.12 -25.61 -18.45
N PHE A 86 27.45 -25.39 -17.31
CA PHE A 86 26.53 -24.27 -17.11
C PHE A 86 27.17 -22.91 -17.35
N ALA A 87 28.33 -22.66 -16.74
CA ALA A 87 28.99 -21.37 -16.83
C ALA A 87 29.37 -21.01 -18.27
N ARG A 88 29.84 -22.00 -19.04
CA ARG A 88 30.19 -21.80 -20.46
C ARG A 88 28.94 -21.56 -21.29
N LEU A 89 27.91 -22.38 -21.12
CA LEU A 89 26.65 -22.22 -21.86
C LEU A 89 25.99 -20.87 -21.58
N ARG A 90 25.96 -20.44 -20.31
CA ARG A 90 25.50 -19.10 -19.92
C ARG A 90 26.34 -17.96 -20.50
N ALA A 91 27.64 -18.16 -20.71
CA ALA A 91 28.49 -17.18 -21.38
C ALA A 91 28.15 -17.08 -22.88
N VAL A 92 27.98 -18.22 -23.54
CA VAL A 92 27.57 -18.31 -24.95
C VAL A 92 26.19 -17.68 -25.18
N ASP A 93 25.21 -17.97 -24.32
CA ASP A 93 23.85 -17.39 -24.42
C ASP A 93 23.86 -15.85 -24.24
N ARG A 94 24.71 -15.34 -23.34
CA ARG A 94 24.91 -13.89 -23.17
C ARG A 94 25.55 -13.27 -24.41
N GLU A 95 26.61 -13.87 -24.94
CA GLU A 95 27.30 -13.38 -26.13
C GLU A 95 26.37 -13.38 -27.36
N LEU A 96 25.54 -14.43 -27.51
CA LEU A 96 24.50 -14.49 -28.54
C LEU A 96 23.48 -13.35 -28.42
N THR A 97 23.06 -13.02 -27.19
CA THR A 97 22.13 -11.91 -26.92
C THR A 97 22.76 -10.56 -27.29
N ASP A 98 24.00 -10.32 -26.88
CA ASP A 98 24.70 -9.06 -27.14
C ASP A 98 25.03 -8.88 -28.63
N ILE A 99 25.41 -9.96 -29.32
CA ILE A 99 25.56 -9.96 -30.78
C ILE A 99 24.22 -9.72 -31.47
N GLY A 100 23.12 -10.29 -30.96
CA GLY A 100 21.77 -10.02 -31.47
C GLY A 100 21.45 -8.51 -31.45
N LYS A 101 21.76 -7.83 -30.34
CA LYS A 101 21.61 -6.36 -30.21
C LYS A 101 22.54 -5.61 -31.16
N ALA A 102 23.80 -6.03 -31.28
CA ALA A 102 24.77 -5.40 -32.18
C ALA A 102 24.35 -5.52 -33.66
N VAL A 103 23.83 -6.69 -34.07
CA VAL A 103 23.27 -6.92 -35.41
C VAL A 103 22.08 -5.99 -35.65
N ALA A 104 21.12 -5.92 -34.73
CA ALA A 104 19.95 -5.05 -34.87
C ALA A 104 20.36 -3.56 -34.98
N GLY A 105 21.31 -3.11 -34.15
CA GLY A 105 21.82 -1.73 -34.19
C GLY A 105 22.57 -1.42 -35.49
N LEU A 106 23.36 -2.36 -36.03
CA LEU A 106 24.05 -2.18 -37.31
C LEU A 106 23.11 -2.19 -38.50
N VAL A 107 22.04 -2.99 -38.47
CA VAL A 107 20.98 -2.97 -39.49
C VAL A 107 20.32 -1.60 -39.51
N ALA A 108 19.89 -1.08 -38.36
CA ALA A 108 19.30 0.26 -38.26
C ALA A 108 20.30 1.37 -38.70
N ALA A 109 21.58 1.25 -38.34
CA ALA A 109 22.60 2.23 -38.73
C ALA A 109 22.85 2.26 -40.25
N LEU A 110 22.66 1.13 -40.96
CA LEU A 110 22.83 1.05 -42.41
C LEU A 110 21.69 1.72 -43.19
N GLU A 111 20.51 1.90 -42.59
CA GLU A 111 19.36 2.56 -43.22
C GLU A 111 19.59 4.05 -43.46
N GLY A 112 20.44 4.70 -42.66
CA GLY A 112 20.77 6.14 -42.76
C GLY A 112 22.26 6.45 -42.95
N ALA A 113 23.08 5.47 -43.31
CA ALA A 113 24.53 5.65 -43.45
C ALA A 113 24.91 6.36 -44.76
N ALA A 114 25.80 7.34 -44.67
CA ALA A 114 26.47 7.95 -45.82
C ALA A 114 27.26 6.90 -46.62
N GLU A 115 27.32 7.05 -47.93
CA GLU A 115 27.81 6.05 -48.89
C GLU A 115 29.25 5.58 -48.58
N GLU A 116 30.07 6.46 -48.02
CA GLU A 116 31.46 6.17 -47.63
C GLU A 116 31.56 5.25 -46.41
N ARG A 117 30.55 5.24 -45.52
CA ARG A 117 30.52 4.41 -44.30
C ARG A 117 29.80 3.08 -44.49
N ARG A 118 29.02 2.92 -45.56
CA ARG A 118 28.25 1.70 -45.84
C ARG A 118 29.11 0.45 -46.02
N PRO A 119 30.27 0.48 -46.73
CA PRO A 119 31.12 -0.70 -46.86
C PRO A 119 31.64 -1.18 -45.50
N LEU A 120 32.07 -0.25 -44.64
CA LEU A 120 32.57 -0.55 -43.30
C LEU A 120 31.49 -1.17 -42.40
N LEU A 121 30.29 -0.59 -42.37
CA LEU A 121 29.18 -1.10 -41.57
C LEU A 121 28.69 -2.46 -42.09
N THR A 122 28.69 -2.68 -43.40
CA THR A 122 28.34 -3.97 -44.03
C THR A 122 29.34 -5.06 -43.66
N ALA A 123 30.64 -4.77 -43.74
CA ALA A 123 31.68 -5.70 -43.32
C ALA A 123 31.58 -6.05 -41.83
N LYS A 124 31.32 -5.05 -40.97
CA LYS A 124 31.10 -5.26 -39.53
C LYS A 124 29.86 -6.11 -39.25
N LEU A 125 28.75 -5.87 -39.95
CA LEU A 125 27.55 -6.68 -39.86
C LEU A 125 27.79 -8.14 -40.29
N ALA A 126 28.54 -8.35 -41.38
CA ALA A 126 28.92 -9.69 -41.83
C ALA A 126 29.75 -10.42 -40.77
N ALA A 127 30.72 -9.75 -40.14
CA ALA A 127 31.52 -10.32 -39.05
C ALA A 127 30.66 -10.72 -37.83
N PHE A 128 29.71 -9.87 -37.41
CA PHE A 128 28.79 -10.20 -36.32
C PHE A 128 27.86 -11.37 -36.66
N ARG A 129 27.38 -11.45 -37.92
CA ARG A 129 26.58 -12.59 -38.38
C ARG A 129 27.38 -13.89 -38.35
N ALA A 130 28.60 -13.87 -38.87
CA ALA A 130 29.49 -15.04 -38.83
C ALA A 130 29.78 -15.49 -37.40
N ARG A 131 30.08 -14.55 -36.49
CA ARG A 131 30.28 -14.86 -35.07
C ARG A 131 29.02 -15.43 -34.42
N ARG A 132 27.83 -14.91 -34.76
CA ARG A 132 26.55 -15.42 -34.26
C ARG A 132 26.34 -16.88 -34.64
N GLU A 133 26.61 -17.25 -35.90
CA GLU A 133 26.45 -18.64 -36.32
C GLU A 133 27.49 -19.57 -35.67
N ALA A 134 28.74 -19.12 -35.49
CA ALA A 134 29.73 -19.88 -34.75
C ALA A 134 29.30 -20.16 -33.29
N LEU A 135 28.75 -19.15 -32.62
CA LEU A 135 28.24 -19.30 -31.24
C LEU A 135 26.99 -20.16 -31.16
N ARG A 136 26.13 -20.17 -32.19
CA ARG A 136 25.00 -21.10 -32.24
C ARG A 136 25.46 -22.55 -32.37
N GLY A 137 26.43 -22.82 -33.24
CA GLY A 137 27.04 -24.15 -33.34
C GLY A 137 27.70 -24.58 -32.02
N GLU A 138 28.40 -23.67 -31.35
CA GLU A 138 28.95 -23.93 -30.02
C GLU A 138 27.86 -24.23 -28.98
N ARG A 139 26.79 -23.42 -28.95
CA ARG A 139 25.64 -23.63 -28.06
C ARG A 139 25.01 -25.01 -28.30
N GLU A 140 24.75 -25.37 -29.55
CA GLU A 140 24.18 -26.66 -29.93
C GLU A 140 25.07 -27.83 -29.47
N ALA A 141 26.39 -27.72 -29.64
CA ALA A 141 27.33 -28.73 -29.15
C ALA A 141 27.32 -28.84 -27.61
N LEU A 142 27.29 -27.71 -26.89
CA LEU A 142 27.23 -27.70 -25.43
C LEU A 142 25.92 -28.29 -24.89
N VAL A 143 24.78 -27.98 -25.54
CA VAL A 143 23.48 -28.57 -25.22
C VAL A 143 23.49 -30.07 -25.51
N ALA A 144 24.01 -30.50 -26.65
CA ALA A 144 24.10 -31.91 -27.02
C ALA A 144 25.03 -32.73 -26.09
N ALA A 145 26.00 -32.08 -25.45
CA ALA A 145 26.87 -32.71 -24.47
C ALA A 145 26.30 -32.71 -23.03
N SER A 146 25.20 -31.99 -22.78
CA SER A 146 24.64 -31.80 -21.43
C SER A 146 23.26 -32.43 -21.28
N ASP A 147 23.20 -33.56 -20.57
CA ASP A 147 21.94 -34.23 -20.23
C ASP A 147 21.02 -33.34 -19.38
N THR A 148 21.59 -32.64 -18.40
CA THR A 148 20.86 -31.71 -17.52
C THR A 148 20.25 -30.55 -18.29
N ARG A 149 20.96 -30.00 -19.28
CA ARG A 149 20.43 -28.93 -20.14
C ARG A 149 19.30 -29.44 -21.02
N ARG A 150 19.44 -30.61 -21.63
CA ARG A 150 18.38 -31.21 -22.44
C ARG A 150 17.14 -31.49 -21.61
N GLU A 151 17.31 -31.96 -20.37
CA GLU A 151 16.19 -32.18 -19.46
C GLU A 151 15.51 -30.87 -19.07
N LEU A 152 16.26 -29.80 -18.81
CA LEU A 152 15.70 -28.47 -18.57
C LEU A 152 14.90 -27.96 -19.79
N GLU A 153 15.46 -28.06 -21.00
CA GLU A 153 14.76 -27.64 -22.23
C GLU A 153 13.47 -28.46 -22.46
N ARG A 154 13.48 -29.77 -22.19
CA ARG A 154 12.28 -30.63 -22.25
C ARG A 154 11.26 -30.27 -21.18
N ALA A 155 11.68 -30.13 -19.93
CA ALA A 155 10.79 -29.79 -18.82
C ALA A 155 10.15 -28.41 -19.01
N THR A 156 10.92 -27.45 -19.55
CA THR A 156 10.43 -26.11 -19.90
C THR A 156 9.41 -26.20 -21.03
N ALA A 157 9.73 -26.88 -22.13
CA ALA A 157 8.80 -27.04 -23.26
C ALA A 157 7.51 -27.77 -22.87
N GLU A 158 7.60 -28.81 -22.04
CA GLU A 158 6.42 -29.53 -21.53
C GLU A 158 5.57 -28.64 -20.62
N LEU A 159 6.21 -27.87 -19.72
CA LEU A 159 5.51 -26.92 -18.86
C LEU A 159 4.82 -25.82 -19.69
N ASP A 160 5.53 -25.20 -20.62
CA ASP A 160 4.99 -24.13 -21.48
C ASP A 160 3.83 -24.65 -22.34
N ALA A 161 3.97 -25.83 -22.95
CA ALA A 161 2.90 -26.45 -23.71
C ALA A 161 1.67 -26.72 -22.84
N PHE A 162 1.86 -27.24 -21.63
CA PHE A 162 0.76 -27.50 -20.70
C PHE A 162 0.11 -26.22 -20.18
N ARG A 163 0.90 -25.18 -19.89
CA ARG A 163 0.40 -23.85 -19.47
C ARG A 163 -0.43 -23.20 -20.58
N ALA A 164 0.02 -23.31 -21.83
CA ALA A 164 -0.73 -22.86 -22.99
C ALA A 164 -2.01 -23.66 -23.20
N GLU A 165 -1.97 -24.99 -23.05
CA GLU A 165 -3.11 -25.91 -23.17
C GLU A 165 -4.23 -25.55 -22.18
N ILE A 166 -3.90 -25.38 -20.89
CA ILE A 166 -4.89 -25.04 -19.85
C ILE A 166 -5.25 -23.54 -19.83
N GLY A 167 -4.57 -22.73 -20.62
CA GLY A 167 -4.81 -21.29 -20.74
C GLY A 167 -4.38 -20.45 -19.53
N VAL A 168 -3.55 -20.97 -18.62
CA VAL A 168 -3.15 -20.23 -17.39
C VAL A 168 -2.35 -18.97 -17.73
N ASP A 169 -1.52 -19.00 -18.76
CA ASP A 169 -0.74 -17.84 -19.20
C ASP A 169 -1.63 -16.69 -19.68
N ARG A 170 -2.75 -17.01 -20.35
CA ARG A 170 -3.73 -16.02 -20.80
C ARG A 170 -4.40 -15.36 -19.60
N GLU A 171 -4.79 -16.15 -18.60
CA GLU A 171 -5.43 -15.64 -17.40
C GLU A 171 -4.45 -14.80 -16.53
N GLU A 172 -3.17 -15.18 -16.45
CA GLU A 172 -2.12 -14.40 -15.78
C GLU A 172 -1.77 -13.11 -16.53
N ALA A 173 -1.74 -13.13 -17.87
CA ALA A 173 -1.59 -11.92 -18.67
C ALA A 173 -2.74 -10.94 -18.42
N ARG A 174 -3.98 -11.43 -18.41
CA ARG A 174 -5.16 -10.61 -18.10
C ARG A 174 -5.09 -10.01 -16.69
N LEU A 175 -4.61 -10.77 -15.69
CA LEU A 175 -4.42 -10.24 -14.35
C LEU A 175 -3.41 -9.08 -14.33
N ARG A 176 -2.29 -9.19 -15.08
CA ARG A 176 -1.29 -8.11 -15.17
C ARG A 176 -1.87 -6.82 -15.74
N GLU A 177 -2.71 -6.91 -16.77
CA GLU A 177 -3.43 -5.76 -17.35
C GLU A 177 -4.32 -5.07 -16.31
N LEU A 178 -5.15 -5.84 -15.61
CA LEU A 178 -6.08 -5.31 -14.60
C LEU A 178 -5.34 -4.62 -13.46
N LEU A 179 -4.20 -5.15 -13.02
CA LEU A 179 -3.38 -4.53 -11.98
C LEU A 179 -2.75 -3.21 -12.46
N ALA A 180 -2.31 -3.14 -13.72
CA ALA A 180 -1.77 -1.92 -14.31
C ALA A 180 -2.82 -0.81 -14.46
N GLU A 181 -4.08 -1.17 -14.75
CA GLU A 181 -5.20 -0.22 -14.81
C GLU A 181 -5.57 0.32 -13.42
N ARG A 182 -5.64 -0.56 -12.42
CA ARG A 182 -6.02 -0.20 -11.03
C ARG A 182 -5.08 0.82 -10.41
N GLY A 183 -3.77 0.73 -10.67
CA GLY A 183 -2.80 1.71 -10.17
C GLY A 183 -3.08 3.15 -10.61
N ARG A 184 -3.76 3.36 -11.75
CA ARG A 184 -4.08 4.69 -12.28
C ARG A 184 -5.38 5.28 -11.72
N SER A 185 -6.31 4.47 -11.24
CA SER A 185 -7.63 4.93 -10.75
C SER A 185 -7.63 5.24 -9.25
N SER A 186 -6.84 4.53 -8.45
CA SER A 186 -6.75 4.73 -7.00
C SER A 186 -6.27 6.14 -6.62
N GLY A 187 -5.34 6.73 -7.38
CA GLY A 187 -4.82 8.08 -7.10
C GLY A 187 -5.87 9.19 -7.17
N ARG A 188 -6.79 9.13 -8.14
CA ARG A 188 -7.84 10.16 -8.31
C ARG A 188 -8.88 10.16 -7.18
N GLY A 189 -9.25 8.97 -6.69
CA GLY A 189 -10.23 8.82 -5.63
C GLY A 189 -9.69 9.13 -4.22
N GLY A 190 -8.37 9.12 -4.02
CA GLY A 190 -7.72 9.58 -2.80
C GLY A 190 -7.75 11.10 -2.70
N ALA A 191 -7.27 11.78 -3.74
CA ALA A 191 -7.21 13.24 -3.82
C ALA A 191 -8.57 13.91 -3.57
N ALA A 192 -9.64 13.40 -4.21
CA ALA A 192 -10.98 13.96 -4.01
C ALA A 192 -11.52 13.82 -2.56
N PHE A 193 -11.10 12.77 -1.83
CA PHE A 193 -11.48 12.63 -0.43
C PHE A 193 -10.67 13.55 0.48
N GLU A 194 -9.36 13.69 0.21
CA GLU A 194 -8.49 14.61 0.95
C GLU A 194 -8.99 16.06 0.83
N ASP A 195 -9.40 16.49 -0.37
CA ASP A 195 -9.99 17.80 -0.60
C ASP A 195 -11.30 18.00 0.18
N ALA A 196 -12.18 16.99 0.19
CA ALA A 196 -13.42 17.02 0.96
C ALA A 196 -13.14 17.06 2.48
N ALA A 197 -12.14 16.33 2.95
CA ALA A 197 -11.73 16.35 4.35
C ALA A 197 -11.22 17.73 4.76
N VAL A 198 -10.42 18.41 3.92
CA VAL A 198 -9.97 19.77 4.23
C VAL A 198 -11.14 20.75 4.23
N ALA A 199 -12.06 20.65 3.26
CA ALA A 199 -13.25 21.49 3.22
C ALA A 199 -14.08 21.34 4.52
N ALA A 200 -14.28 20.11 5.00
CA ALA A 200 -14.97 19.85 6.27
C ALA A 200 -14.26 20.47 7.48
N VAL A 201 -12.93 20.40 7.52
CA VAL A 201 -12.13 21.01 8.61
C VAL A 201 -12.26 22.52 8.60
N LEU A 202 -12.17 23.16 7.43
CA LEU A 202 -12.34 24.60 7.27
C LEU A 202 -13.75 25.07 7.67
N GLU A 203 -14.78 24.33 7.26
CA GLU A 203 -16.18 24.71 7.49
C GLU A 203 -16.63 24.45 8.93
N HIS A 204 -16.19 23.36 9.55
CA HIS A 204 -16.75 22.90 10.84
C HIS A 204 -15.80 22.94 12.02
N LEU A 205 -14.47 22.76 11.81
CA LEU A 205 -13.51 22.73 12.92
C LEU A 205 -12.87 24.08 13.16
N VAL A 206 -12.46 24.79 12.10
CA VAL A 206 -11.79 26.10 12.24
C VAL A 206 -12.65 27.10 13.04
N PRO A 207 -13.96 27.27 12.78
CA PRO A 207 -14.78 28.17 13.58
C PRO A 207 -14.82 27.79 15.06
N GLU A 208 -14.98 26.49 15.37
CA GLU A 208 -15.01 25.97 16.74
C GLU A 208 -13.71 26.22 17.50
N LEU A 209 -12.57 26.07 16.81
CA LEU A 209 -11.23 26.25 17.39
C LEU A 209 -10.83 27.73 17.50
N ALA A 210 -11.33 28.58 16.59
CA ALA A 210 -11.08 30.02 16.59
C ALA A 210 -11.83 30.74 17.73
N SER A 211 -13.09 30.40 17.98
CA SER A 211 -13.95 31.04 19.00
C SER A 211 -13.52 30.80 20.46
N GLY A 212 -12.50 29.95 20.70
CA GLY A 212 -11.91 29.74 22.02
C GLY A 212 -11.03 30.88 22.55
N GLY A 213 -10.85 31.96 21.76
CA GLY A 213 -10.27 33.24 22.17
C GLY A 213 -11.30 34.35 21.94
N ALA A 214 -11.41 35.28 22.88
CA ALA A 214 -12.48 36.27 22.96
C ALA A 214 -12.81 37.01 21.63
N GLY A 215 -14.09 37.04 21.27
CA GLY A 215 -14.67 37.96 20.28
C GLY A 215 -15.26 37.27 19.04
N GLU A 216 -16.50 37.62 18.69
CA GLU A 216 -17.15 37.21 17.44
C GLU A 216 -16.42 37.83 16.24
N GLY A 217 -15.67 37.00 15.51
CA GLY A 217 -14.97 37.32 14.28
C GLY A 217 -14.05 36.16 13.90
N ALA A 218 -13.88 35.90 12.60
CA ALA A 218 -12.92 34.90 12.14
C ALA A 218 -11.51 35.31 12.58
N ASP A 219 -10.86 34.53 13.44
CA ASP A 219 -9.47 34.76 13.87
C ASP A 219 -8.55 34.66 12.63
N PRO A 220 -8.03 35.80 12.12
CA PRO A 220 -7.24 35.81 10.90
C PRO A 220 -5.87 35.12 11.07
N GLY A 221 -5.53 34.68 12.29
CA GLY A 221 -4.31 33.92 12.59
C GLY A 221 -4.45 32.41 12.44
N VAL A 222 -5.67 31.86 12.27
CA VAL A 222 -5.87 30.41 12.16
C VAL A 222 -5.65 29.92 10.72
N ARG A 223 -4.87 28.85 10.55
CA ARG A 223 -4.53 28.23 9.26
C ARG A 223 -4.67 26.71 9.34
N VAL A 224 -4.92 26.08 8.19
CA VAL A 224 -4.87 24.62 8.04
C VAL A 224 -3.64 24.25 7.22
N LEU A 225 -2.69 23.59 7.86
CA LEU A 225 -1.50 23.03 7.21
C LEU A 225 -1.80 21.59 6.74
N ARG A 226 -1.28 21.19 5.59
CA ARG A 226 -1.54 19.88 4.96
C ARG A 226 -0.24 19.10 4.75
N GLY A 227 -0.29 17.77 4.87
CA GLY A 227 0.85 16.90 4.52
C GLY A 227 2.12 17.24 5.31
N VAL A 228 1.98 17.50 6.60
CA VAL A 228 3.06 18.04 7.44
C VAL A 228 4.03 16.91 7.80
N THR A 229 5.27 16.96 7.29
CA THR A 229 6.30 15.93 7.48
C THR A 229 7.37 16.24 8.54
N LEU A 230 7.63 17.55 8.75
CA LEU A 230 8.65 18.10 9.65
C LEU A 230 10.08 17.56 9.44
N GLY A 231 10.37 16.90 8.32
CA GLY A 231 11.68 16.27 8.08
C GLY A 231 11.93 14.99 8.89
N ALA A 232 10.86 14.33 9.36
CA ALA A 232 10.90 13.03 10.02
C ALA A 232 10.21 11.96 9.13
N ALA A 233 10.85 10.81 8.96
CA ALA A 233 10.39 9.77 8.04
C ALA A 233 9.04 9.14 8.42
N ARG A 234 8.62 9.25 9.68
CA ARG A 234 7.41 8.63 10.23
C ARG A 234 6.30 9.62 10.59
N THR A 235 6.51 10.91 10.32
CA THR A 235 5.62 11.98 10.76
C THR A 235 4.92 12.59 9.58
N GLU A 236 4.13 11.84 8.81
CA GLU A 236 3.27 12.44 7.78
C GLU A 236 1.90 12.70 8.39
N ILE A 237 1.58 13.95 8.69
CA ILE A 237 0.31 14.36 9.30
C ILE A 237 -0.60 14.93 8.21
N ASP A 238 -1.81 14.39 8.09
CA ASP A 238 -2.74 14.78 7.02
C ASP A 238 -3.08 16.27 7.13
N GLN A 239 -3.50 16.75 8.30
CA GLN A 239 -3.74 18.18 8.54
C GLN A 239 -3.41 18.63 9.98
N LEU A 240 -2.94 19.87 10.11
CA LEU A 240 -2.83 20.59 11.39
C LEU A 240 -3.64 21.89 11.33
N VAL A 241 -4.47 22.14 12.34
CA VAL A 241 -5.06 23.47 12.53
C VAL A 241 -4.15 24.24 13.47
N VAL A 242 -3.57 25.34 12.99
CA VAL A 242 -2.59 26.12 13.72
C VAL A 242 -3.05 27.56 13.88
N ARG A 243 -2.60 28.21 14.94
CA ARG A 243 -2.67 29.67 15.12
C ARG A 243 -1.26 30.24 14.97
N ALA A 244 -1.12 31.19 14.06
CA ALA A 244 0.13 31.92 13.89
C ALA A 244 0.48 32.73 15.15
N SER A 245 1.76 32.79 15.49
CA SER A 245 2.25 33.74 16.48
C SER A 245 2.21 35.16 15.89
N PRO A 246 1.86 36.19 16.68
CA PRO A 246 2.00 37.58 16.24
C PRO A 246 3.46 37.97 15.95
N ASP A 247 4.43 37.28 16.55
CA ASP A 247 5.86 37.54 16.37
C ASP A 247 6.45 36.67 15.23
N PRO A 248 7.07 37.29 14.20
CA PRO A 248 7.65 36.55 13.08
C PRO A 248 8.74 35.57 13.53
N GLY A 249 8.59 34.30 13.13
CA GLY A 249 9.58 33.25 13.40
C GLY A 249 9.34 32.44 14.66
N GLU A 250 8.47 32.90 15.56
CA GLU A 250 8.04 32.14 16.73
C GLU A 250 7.24 30.88 16.33
N PRO A 251 7.30 29.81 17.14
CA PRO A 251 6.53 28.60 16.86
C PRO A 251 5.03 28.89 16.82
N VAL A 252 4.33 28.31 15.84
CA VAL A 252 2.86 28.35 15.78
C VAL A 252 2.27 27.53 16.93
N GLU A 253 1.07 27.86 17.37
CA GLU A 253 0.31 27.03 18.30
C GLU A 253 -0.53 26.01 17.51
N VAL A 254 -0.42 24.72 17.82
CA VAL A 254 -1.25 23.67 17.20
C VAL A 254 -2.53 23.52 18.00
N LEU A 255 -3.65 23.89 17.39
CA LEU A 255 -4.99 23.81 17.97
C LEU A 255 -5.62 22.44 17.79
N ALA A 256 -5.32 21.77 16.68
CA ALA A 256 -5.80 20.43 16.39
C ALA A 256 -4.87 19.68 15.44
N LEU A 257 -4.83 18.37 15.62
CA LEU A 257 -4.27 17.41 14.67
C LEU A 257 -5.43 16.65 14.04
N VAL A 258 -5.47 16.57 12.71
CA VAL A 258 -6.52 15.85 11.99
C VAL A 258 -5.93 14.69 11.22
N GLU A 259 -6.46 13.50 11.44
CA GLU A 259 -6.19 12.31 10.62
C GLU A 259 -7.41 12.02 9.74
N ALA A 260 -7.21 11.94 8.43
CA ALA A 260 -8.24 11.68 7.46
C ALA A 260 -8.04 10.29 6.82
N LYS A 261 -9.09 9.47 6.84
CA LYS A 261 -9.08 8.15 6.20
C LYS A 261 -10.37 7.92 5.45
N ARG A 262 -10.27 7.73 4.13
CA ARG A 262 -11.44 7.48 3.27
C ARG A 262 -12.19 6.22 3.70
N ASN A 263 -11.44 5.17 4.02
CA ASN A 263 -11.99 3.91 4.51
C ASN A 263 -12.02 3.93 6.05
N PRO A 264 -13.19 3.76 6.68
CA PRO A 264 -13.30 3.85 8.13
C PRO A 264 -12.57 2.72 8.86
N ASP A 265 -12.34 1.55 8.23
CA ASP A 265 -11.52 0.48 8.82
C ASP A 265 -10.06 0.90 9.06
N ASP A 266 -9.54 1.89 8.33
CA ASP A 266 -8.16 2.35 8.48
C ASP A 266 -7.96 3.33 9.64
N LEU A 267 -9.04 3.73 10.33
CA LEU A 267 -8.97 4.63 11.49
C LEU A 267 -8.14 4.04 12.63
N GLY A 268 -8.21 2.72 12.88
CA GLY A 268 -7.42 2.06 13.92
C GLY A 268 -5.91 2.21 13.71
N HIS A 269 -5.45 2.07 12.47
CA HIS A 269 -4.06 2.29 12.10
C HIS A 269 -3.68 3.79 12.18
N GLY A 270 -4.48 4.66 11.57
CA GLY A 270 -4.23 6.11 11.57
C GLY A 270 -4.15 6.67 12.98
N PHE A 271 -5.09 6.31 13.85
CA PHE A 271 -5.11 6.72 15.25
C PHE A 271 -3.83 6.31 15.99
N ARG A 272 -3.40 5.03 15.91
CA ARG A 272 -2.17 4.57 16.57
C ARG A 272 -0.93 5.29 16.05
N ARG A 273 -0.85 5.54 14.75
CA ARG A 273 0.24 6.33 14.18
C ARG A 273 0.27 7.75 14.74
N ARG A 274 -0.90 8.37 14.97
CA ARG A 274 -0.99 9.67 15.65
C ARG A 274 -0.63 9.60 17.13
N GLN A 275 -0.93 8.52 17.83
CA GLN A 275 -0.45 8.32 19.21
C GLN A 275 1.08 8.30 19.28
N GLU A 276 1.73 7.59 18.35
CA GLU A 276 3.19 7.54 18.21
C GLU A 276 3.75 8.94 17.88
N ASN A 277 3.18 9.63 16.90
CA ASN A 277 3.65 10.96 16.50
C ASN A 277 3.43 12.01 17.60
N LEU A 278 2.28 12.05 18.26
CA LEU A 278 2.02 12.99 19.35
C LEU A 278 2.96 12.75 20.54
N ALA A 279 3.29 11.49 20.84
CA ALA A 279 4.31 11.18 21.84
C ALA A 279 5.68 11.78 21.48
N TRP A 280 6.07 11.69 20.21
CA TRP A 280 7.31 12.31 19.70
C TRP A 280 7.26 13.84 19.74
N LEU A 281 6.17 14.46 19.24
CA LEU A 281 6.00 15.91 19.12
C LEU A 281 5.88 16.62 20.47
N THR A 282 5.29 15.97 21.47
CA THR A 282 5.18 16.50 22.83
C THR A 282 6.45 16.29 23.66
N GLY A 283 7.45 15.58 23.11
CA GLY A 283 8.70 15.29 23.81
C GLY A 283 8.57 14.22 24.90
N SER A 284 7.54 13.39 24.84
CA SER A 284 7.44 12.20 25.71
C SER A 284 8.65 11.30 25.49
N ARG A 285 9.03 10.52 26.50
CA ARG A 285 10.08 9.49 26.38
C ARG A 285 9.52 8.10 26.06
N ASP A 286 8.20 7.95 26.19
CA ASP A 286 7.48 6.70 26.01
C ASP A 286 6.48 6.79 24.86
N GLY A 287 6.24 5.67 24.17
CA GLY A 287 5.21 5.56 23.13
C GLY A 287 5.67 5.84 21.69
N TYR A 288 6.98 5.96 21.45
CA TYR A 288 7.60 5.83 20.12
C TYR A 288 9.01 5.26 20.25
N ASP A 289 9.55 4.74 19.15
CA ASP A 289 10.95 4.29 19.06
C ASP A 289 11.85 5.42 18.52
N PRO A 290 12.77 6.00 19.32
CA PRO A 290 13.68 7.04 18.83
C PRO A 290 14.53 6.61 17.63
N ALA A 291 14.91 5.33 17.53
CA ALA A 291 15.72 4.85 16.40
C ALA A 291 14.97 5.01 15.08
N ALA A 292 13.65 4.77 15.08
CA ALA A 292 12.77 4.90 13.92
C ALA A 292 12.54 6.37 13.49
N TYR A 293 12.85 7.36 14.33
CA TYR A 293 12.72 8.80 14.05
C TYR A 293 14.06 9.47 13.73
N ARG A 294 15.17 8.73 13.67
CA ARG A 294 16.48 9.32 13.35
C ARG A 294 16.51 9.80 11.90
N THR A 295 16.77 11.09 11.73
CA THR A 295 17.01 11.70 10.43
C THR A 295 18.20 12.65 10.50
N ARG A 296 18.60 13.22 9.36
CA ARG A 296 19.59 14.30 9.32
C ARG A 296 19.16 15.48 10.19
N SER A 297 17.85 15.78 10.23
CA SER A 297 17.28 16.84 11.04
C SER A 297 17.21 16.46 12.51
N PHE A 298 16.87 15.21 12.84
CA PHE A 298 16.75 14.71 14.22
C PHE A 298 17.68 13.52 14.48
N PRO A 299 19.00 13.73 14.63
CA PRO A 299 19.98 12.64 14.73
C PRO A 299 19.80 11.77 15.99
N ARG A 300 19.22 12.34 17.06
CA ARG A 300 18.90 11.60 18.30
C ARG A 300 17.54 10.91 18.24
N GLY A 301 16.74 11.16 17.21
CA GLY A 301 15.39 10.61 17.09
C GLY A 301 14.34 11.29 17.95
N HIS A 302 14.64 12.46 18.52
CA HIS A 302 13.72 13.24 19.36
C HIS A 302 13.35 14.55 18.67
N PHE A 303 12.15 15.04 18.91
CA PHE A 303 11.73 16.37 18.49
C PHE A 303 12.34 17.44 19.42
N ASP A 304 13.67 17.60 19.31
CA ASP A 304 14.50 18.41 20.20
C ASP A 304 14.89 19.78 19.62
N ARG A 305 14.37 20.11 18.45
CA ARG A 305 14.63 21.35 17.73
C ARG A 305 13.44 21.76 16.87
N PRO A 306 13.29 23.06 16.57
CA PRO A 306 12.23 23.51 15.67
C PRO A 306 12.37 22.91 14.26
N ALA A 307 11.24 22.65 13.62
CA ALA A 307 11.12 22.28 12.22
C ALA A 307 10.27 23.32 11.48
N VAL A 308 10.55 23.54 10.21
CA VAL A 308 9.78 24.48 9.38
C VAL A 308 8.98 23.70 8.36
N HIS A 309 7.68 23.96 8.33
CA HIS A 309 6.78 23.57 7.25
C HIS A 309 6.54 24.77 6.34
N VAL A 310 6.50 24.54 5.03
CA VAL A 310 6.24 25.59 4.03
C VAL A 310 4.99 25.22 3.25
N GLN A 311 4.00 26.11 3.24
CA GLN A 311 2.77 25.94 2.48
C GLN A 311 2.40 27.29 1.85
N ASP A 312 2.03 27.29 0.57
CA ASP A 312 1.61 28.48 -0.17
C ASP A 312 2.61 29.67 -0.11
N GLY A 313 3.90 29.37 0.03
CA GLY A 313 4.97 30.37 0.16
C GLY A 313 5.18 30.91 1.58
N GLU A 314 4.32 30.55 2.54
CA GLU A 314 4.45 30.91 3.95
C GLU A 314 5.25 29.87 4.73
N ARG A 315 6.00 30.33 5.74
CA ARG A 315 6.82 29.48 6.62
C ARG A 315 6.17 29.38 8.00
N HIS A 316 5.93 28.15 8.45
CA HIS A 316 5.40 27.87 9.77
C HIS A 316 6.46 27.13 10.59
N THR A 317 6.93 27.75 11.66
CA THR A 317 7.85 27.11 12.61
C THR A 317 7.05 26.26 13.58
N LEU A 318 7.39 24.98 13.72
CA LEU A 318 6.84 24.08 14.72
C LEU A 318 7.95 23.65 15.68
N ALA A 319 7.70 23.81 16.97
CA ALA A 319 8.56 23.34 18.05
C ALA A 319 7.73 22.50 19.03
N ARG A 320 8.36 21.93 20.06
CA ARG A 320 7.64 21.11 21.05
C ARG A 320 6.52 21.91 21.73
N GLU A 321 6.78 23.19 21.98
CA GLU A 321 5.87 24.14 22.60
C GLU A 321 4.62 24.37 21.73
N SER A 322 4.71 24.16 20.42
CA SER A 322 3.56 24.19 19.50
C SER A 322 2.50 23.15 19.87
N PHE A 323 2.88 22.04 20.50
CA PHE A 323 2.00 20.92 20.84
C PHE A 323 1.59 20.90 22.32
N CYS A 324 1.73 22.02 23.03
CA CYS A 324 1.47 22.12 24.46
C CYS A 324 0.03 21.75 24.89
N ARG A 325 -0.94 21.82 23.96
CA ARG A 325 -2.35 21.46 24.20
C ARG A 325 -2.63 19.96 24.16
N PHE A 326 -1.68 19.14 23.74
CA PHE A 326 -1.86 17.69 23.64
C PHE A 326 -1.35 17.01 24.90
N ALA A 327 -2.26 16.38 25.65
CA ALA A 327 -1.95 15.59 26.82
C ALA A 327 -2.56 14.19 26.68
N ARG A 328 -1.93 13.19 27.31
CA ARG A 328 -2.52 11.85 27.41
C ARG A 328 -3.68 11.90 28.41
N ASP A 329 -4.79 11.31 28.02
CA ASP A 329 -5.89 11.01 28.92
C ASP A 329 -5.40 10.05 30.02
N PRO A 330 -5.57 10.37 31.31
CA PRO A 330 -5.08 9.52 32.40
C PRO A 330 -5.74 8.14 32.48
N ALA A 331 -6.98 8.00 32.00
CA ALA A 331 -7.72 6.74 32.10
C ALA A 331 -7.36 5.76 30.98
N THR A 332 -7.15 6.26 29.76
CA THR A 332 -6.85 5.41 28.59
C THR A 332 -5.38 5.42 28.20
N GLY A 333 -4.60 6.40 28.67
CA GLY A 333 -3.21 6.61 28.28
C GLY A 333 -3.04 7.15 26.85
N PHE A 334 -4.12 7.54 26.15
CA PHE A 334 -4.07 8.02 24.77
C PHE A 334 -4.24 9.54 24.68
N PHE A 335 -3.65 10.16 23.66
CA PHE A 335 -3.97 11.52 23.23
C PHE A 335 -5.32 11.50 22.51
N LEU A 336 -6.38 11.94 23.19
CA LEU A 336 -7.74 11.98 22.65
C LEU A 336 -8.20 13.41 22.36
N ASP A 337 -7.78 14.35 23.19
CA ASP A 337 -8.17 15.75 23.05
C ASP A 337 -7.37 16.42 21.94
N ARG A 338 -8.06 17.23 21.13
CA ARG A 338 -7.54 17.93 19.95
C ARG A 338 -7.04 17.01 18.83
N LEU A 339 -7.22 15.69 18.95
CA LEU A 339 -7.00 14.73 17.87
C LEU A 339 -8.34 14.44 17.19
N TYR A 340 -8.51 14.98 15.99
CA TYR A 340 -9.72 14.84 15.19
C TYR A 340 -9.55 13.75 14.14
N LEU A 341 -10.62 13.01 13.90
CA LEU A 341 -10.67 11.95 12.89
C LEU A 341 -11.72 12.30 11.84
N VAL A 342 -11.36 12.18 10.57
CA VAL A 342 -12.27 12.44 9.44
C VAL A 342 -12.37 11.18 8.60
N THR A 343 -13.58 10.68 8.37
CA THR A 343 -13.82 9.50 7.53
C THR A 343 -15.16 9.57 6.81
N ARG A 344 -15.47 8.55 6.01
CA ARG A 344 -16.81 8.33 5.46
C ARG A 344 -17.59 7.37 6.35
N PRO A 345 -18.92 7.49 6.44
CA PRO A 345 -19.72 6.42 7.00
C PRO A 345 -19.58 5.17 6.11
N GLY A 346 -19.70 4.00 6.72
CA GLY A 346 -19.63 2.74 6.01
C GLY A 346 -19.54 1.56 6.96
N THR A 347 -19.66 0.36 6.39
CA THR A 347 -19.48 -0.88 7.15
C THR A 347 -18.02 -1.03 7.58
N LEU A 348 -17.79 -1.12 8.88
CA LEU A 348 -16.55 -1.56 9.50
C LEU A 348 -16.50 -3.08 9.44
N TRP A 349 -15.47 -3.62 8.78
CA TRP A 349 -15.29 -5.05 8.62
C TRP A 349 -14.40 -5.67 9.68
N GLY A 350 -13.89 -4.86 10.60
CA GLY A 350 -13.18 -5.31 11.81
C GLY A 350 -11.69 -5.54 11.63
N VAL A 351 -11.15 -5.23 10.44
CA VAL A 351 -9.70 -5.20 10.16
C VAL A 351 -9.40 -4.11 9.14
N GLY A 352 -8.23 -3.46 9.27
CA GLY A 352 -7.77 -2.43 8.33
C GLY A 352 -7.65 -2.91 6.87
N ALA A 353 -7.61 -1.96 5.92
CA ALA A 353 -7.59 -2.24 4.47
C ALA A 353 -6.39 -3.09 4.03
N ALA A 354 -5.24 -2.92 4.67
CA ALA A 354 -4.04 -3.71 4.38
C ALA A 354 -4.25 -5.19 4.76
N ALA A 355 -4.78 -5.45 5.96
CA ALA A 355 -5.14 -6.80 6.40
C ALA A 355 -6.23 -7.38 5.49
N MET A 356 -7.29 -6.61 5.23
CA MET A 356 -8.37 -7.01 4.31
C MET A 356 -7.86 -7.38 2.92
N SER A 357 -6.89 -6.62 2.38
CA SER A 357 -6.27 -6.91 1.07
C SER A 357 -5.47 -8.21 1.08
N ARG A 358 -4.78 -8.51 2.18
CA ARG A 358 -4.07 -9.79 2.36
C ARG A 358 -5.05 -10.96 2.45
N ILE A 359 -6.16 -10.78 3.17
CA ILE A 359 -7.22 -11.80 3.27
C ILE A 359 -7.83 -12.05 1.89
N ALA A 360 -8.25 -11.00 1.19
CA ALA A 360 -8.80 -11.12 -0.16
C ALA A 360 -7.82 -11.82 -1.11
N HIS A 361 -6.53 -11.46 -1.05
CA HIS A 361 -5.50 -12.10 -1.84
C HIS A 361 -5.39 -13.59 -1.54
N ARG A 362 -5.29 -13.97 -0.25
CA ARG A 362 -5.20 -15.38 0.16
C ARG A 362 -6.42 -16.16 -0.30
N VAL A 363 -7.62 -15.66 -0.05
CA VAL A 363 -8.87 -16.29 -0.49
C VAL A 363 -8.87 -16.53 -2.00
N ALA A 364 -8.43 -15.54 -2.78
CA ALA A 364 -8.41 -15.63 -4.23
C ALA A 364 -7.30 -16.53 -4.80
N THR A 365 -6.26 -16.87 -4.04
CA THR A 365 -5.09 -17.62 -4.54
C THR A 365 -4.85 -18.95 -3.84
N ASP A 366 -5.51 -19.23 -2.72
CA ASP A 366 -5.32 -20.47 -1.96
C ASP A 366 -5.93 -21.65 -2.71
N GLU A 367 -5.09 -22.45 -3.36
CA GLU A 367 -5.52 -23.63 -4.11
C GLU A 367 -6.18 -24.72 -3.24
N ARG A 368 -6.10 -24.60 -1.90
CA ARG A 368 -6.84 -25.44 -0.93
C ARG A 368 -8.18 -24.82 -0.49
N TRP A 369 -8.68 -23.83 -1.23
CA TRP A 369 -9.92 -23.12 -0.92
C TRP A 369 -11.12 -24.07 -0.77
N GLU A 370 -11.59 -24.21 0.47
CA GLU A 370 -12.72 -25.05 0.87
C GLU A 370 -13.62 -24.29 1.87
N PRO A 371 -14.42 -23.32 1.38
CA PRO A 371 -15.20 -22.44 2.26
C PRO A 371 -16.30 -23.17 3.05
N GLU A 372 -16.71 -24.35 2.60
CA GLU A 372 -17.68 -25.20 3.30
C GLU A 372 -17.06 -26.01 4.44
N SER A 373 -15.73 -26.13 4.50
CA SER A 373 -15.02 -26.93 5.49
C SER A 373 -14.79 -26.13 6.77
N ASP A 374 -15.42 -26.54 7.87
CA ASP A 374 -15.20 -25.98 9.20
C ASP A 374 -13.71 -25.99 9.61
N ALA A 375 -12.97 -27.04 9.26
CA ALA A 375 -11.55 -27.15 9.57
C ALA A 375 -10.74 -26.08 8.83
N TYR A 376 -11.00 -25.91 7.53
CA TYR A 376 -10.38 -24.85 6.73
C TYR A 376 -10.72 -23.46 7.26
N LEU A 377 -12.00 -23.20 7.57
CA LEU A 377 -12.45 -21.92 8.11
C LEU A 377 -11.82 -21.60 9.47
N ARG A 378 -11.64 -22.58 10.36
CA ARG A 378 -10.93 -22.36 11.63
C ARG A 378 -9.49 -21.93 11.43
N ASP A 379 -8.78 -22.56 10.51
CA ASP A 379 -7.39 -22.20 10.22
C ASP A 379 -7.29 -20.84 9.51
N LEU A 380 -8.22 -20.54 8.59
CA LEU A 380 -8.30 -19.24 7.95
C LEU A 380 -8.64 -18.13 8.95
N LEU A 381 -9.60 -18.35 9.86
CA LEU A 381 -9.94 -17.43 10.93
C LEU A 381 -8.74 -17.19 11.84
N ARG A 382 -8.06 -18.25 12.32
CA ARG A 382 -6.85 -18.12 13.16
C ARG A 382 -5.79 -17.25 12.47
N TRP A 383 -5.60 -17.44 11.16
CA TRP A 383 -4.69 -16.61 10.40
C TRP A 383 -5.18 -15.16 10.26
N CYS A 384 -6.48 -14.92 10.02
CA CYS A 384 -7.05 -13.58 9.97
C CYS A 384 -6.89 -12.84 11.31
N LEU A 385 -7.08 -13.55 12.44
CA LEU A 385 -6.86 -13.01 13.78
C LEU A 385 -5.41 -12.58 14.00
N ALA A 386 -4.44 -13.30 13.43
CA ALA A 386 -3.03 -12.90 13.48
C ALA A 386 -2.70 -11.66 12.62
N LEU A 387 -3.62 -11.22 11.76
CA LEU A 387 -3.51 -9.96 11.02
C LEU A 387 -4.22 -8.80 11.72
N ALA A 388 -5.16 -9.10 12.62
CA ALA A 388 -5.90 -8.09 13.34
C ALA A 388 -4.97 -7.35 14.29
N ASP A 389 -5.14 -6.04 14.33
CA ASP A 389 -4.37 -5.19 15.19
C ASP A 389 -4.94 -5.18 16.63
N PRO A 390 -4.12 -4.88 17.66
CA PRO A 390 -4.60 -4.76 19.03
C PRO A 390 -5.67 -3.68 19.22
N LEU A 391 -5.67 -2.66 18.34
CA LEU A 391 -6.65 -1.58 18.32
C LEU A 391 -7.14 -1.39 16.88
N GLU A 392 -8.39 -1.78 16.65
CA GLU A 392 -9.06 -1.66 15.35
C GLU A 392 -10.01 -0.46 15.35
N ALA A 393 -10.54 -0.11 14.17
CA ALA A 393 -11.45 1.03 14.03
C ALA A 393 -12.65 0.99 15.01
N PRO A 394 -13.32 -0.15 15.27
CA PRO A 394 -14.41 -0.20 16.26
C PRO A 394 -13.98 0.24 17.66
N ASP A 395 -12.76 -0.10 18.08
CA ASP A 395 -12.24 0.28 19.39
C ASP A 395 -12.01 1.79 19.47
N VAL A 396 -11.46 2.39 18.41
CA VAL A 396 -11.28 3.84 18.29
C VAL A 396 -12.63 4.56 18.35
N LEU A 397 -13.64 4.07 17.61
CA LEU A 397 -14.97 4.67 17.66
C LEU A 397 -15.61 4.59 19.05
N ARG A 398 -15.42 3.48 19.78
CA ARG A 398 -15.88 3.36 21.18
C ARG A 398 -15.14 4.32 22.10
N LEU A 399 -13.84 4.51 21.92
CA LEU A 399 -13.05 5.51 22.67
C LEU A 399 -13.57 6.93 22.45
N TYR A 400 -13.87 7.30 21.20
CA TYR A 400 -14.43 8.62 20.89
C TYR A 400 -15.89 8.75 21.32
N GLY A 401 -16.65 7.65 21.30
CA GLY A 401 -18.04 7.59 21.78
C GLY A 401 -18.18 7.62 23.30
N SER A 402 -17.09 7.57 24.07
CA SER A 402 -17.13 7.51 25.53
C SER A 402 -17.58 8.83 26.18
N SER A 403 -17.54 9.96 25.45
CA SER A 403 -18.07 11.25 25.91
C SER A 403 -18.65 12.07 24.76
N PRO A 404 -19.63 12.96 25.02
CA PRO A 404 -20.18 13.85 24.00
C PRO A 404 -19.15 14.77 23.34
N GLU A 405 -18.17 15.26 24.09
CA GLU A 405 -17.11 16.15 23.63
C GLU A 405 -16.18 15.42 22.67
N ARG A 406 -15.74 14.21 23.03
CA ARG A 406 -14.88 13.38 22.18
C ARG A 406 -15.59 12.97 20.91
N ALA A 407 -16.88 12.64 21.00
CA ALA A 407 -17.64 12.21 19.84
C ALA A 407 -17.79 13.30 18.77
N ARG A 408 -17.66 14.59 19.14
CA ARG A 408 -17.64 15.71 18.18
C ARG A 408 -16.32 15.83 17.42
N GLN A 409 -15.26 15.20 17.90
CA GLN A 409 -13.95 15.19 17.24
C GLN A 409 -13.86 14.17 16.09
N LEU A 410 -14.92 13.38 15.86
CA LEU A 410 -15.03 12.50 14.70
C LEU A 410 -16.05 13.04 13.70
N LEU A 411 -15.59 13.32 12.48
CA LEU A 411 -16.39 13.86 11.39
C LEU A 411 -16.63 12.77 10.34
N LEU A 412 -17.90 12.49 10.06
CA LEU A 412 -18.36 11.58 9.02
C LEU A 412 -18.81 12.40 7.80
N LEU A 413 -18.14 12.23 6.67
CA LEU A 413 -18.42 12.91 5.41
C LEU A 413 -19.34 12.05 4.53
N GLU A 414 -20.52 12.57 4.16
CA GLU A 414 -21.48 11.94 3.24
C GLU A 414 -21.30 12.39 1.79
#